data_AF-A0A9C8H425-F1
#
_entry.id   AF-A0A9C8H425-F1
#
_cell.length_a   1.000
_cell.length_b   1.000
_cell.length_c   1.000
_cell.angle_alpha   90.00
_cell.angle_beta   90.00
_cell.angle_gamma   90.00
#
_symmetry.space_group_name_H-M   'P 1'
#
loop_
_entity.id
_entity.type
_entity.pdbx_description
1 polymer ?
#
loop_
_entity_poly.entity_id
_entity_poly.type
_entity_poly.pdbx_seq_one_letter_code
_entity_poly.pdbx_strand_id
1 'polypeptide(L)'
;MSLYDWPRAAAFGRVIPKTKIYEHARANTGLKDLFVREVDQIVWSHKLAPETVNLAATKQVTEIQVFRITARTATLTQDVLRAIDKAIPFPLIFEVAHGGRVRLAAAYKRPSEADSARWVVGDYFHGNWLPEDAARAPLPVALNMGALYERLLEPLVAGQTARLVPGMGKAPQTPFTSAEAERPMSLEERIAQAGAIERQAREVERIKARLAREKQFNKRVGVNAKLRAAKQELERLSRSGHGAPPGAAQANPAEVGTDSASGFAPRKTSND
;
A
#
# COMPACT_ATOMS: atom_id res chain seq x y z
N MET A 1 6.74 -11.03 5.61
CA MET A 1 6.30 -11.10 4.21
C MET A 1 7.19 -12.11 3.52
N SER A 2 6.62 -13.02 2.73
CA SER A 2 7.34 -14.17 2.18
C SER A 2 7.42 -14.08 0.66
N LEU A 3 8.45 -14.69 0.08
CA LEU A 3 8.47 -15.01 -1.35
C LEU A 3 7.57 -16.21 -1.60
N TYR A 4 7.13 -16.40 -2.84
CA TYR A 4 6.28 -17.53 -3.20
C TYR A 4 7.07 -18.60 -3.97
N ASP A 5 6.76 -19.86 -3.69
CA ASP A 5 7.20 -21.00 -4.47
C ASP A 5 6.20 -21.20 -5.60
N TRP A 6 6.53 -20.64 -6.76
CA TRP A 6 5.66 -20.68 -7.93
C TRP A 6 5.59 -22.13 -8.47
N PRO A 7 4.42 -22.60 -8.94
CA PRO A 7 4.29 -23.99 -9.34
C PRO A 7 5.16 -24.28 -10.55
N ARG A 8 5.84 -25.43 -10.54
CA ARG A 8 6.66 -25.88 -11.69
C ARG A 8 5.84 -26.01 -12.97
N ALA A 9 4.57 -26.40 -12.87
CA ALA A 9 3.65 -26.49 -14.00
C ALA A 9 3.37 -25.12 -14.66
N ALA A 10 3.56 -24.02 -13.94
CA ALA A 10 3.42 -22.67 -14.44
C ALA A 10 4.72 -22.05 -14.95
N ALA A 11 5.84 -22.78 -14.92
CA ALA A 11 7.14 -22.26 -15.35
C ALA A 11 7.16 -21.97 -16.85
N PHE A 12 7.67 -20.79 -17.22
CA PHE A 12 7.78 -20.34 -18.60
C PHE A 12 9.23 -20.02 -18.99
N GLY A 13 9.96 -19.32 -18.11
CA GLY A 13 11.41 -19.12 -18.22
C GLY A 13 11.93 -18.35 -19.45
N ARG A 14 11.11 -17.55 -20.13
CA ARG A 14 11.53 -16.84 -21.35
C ARG A 14 12.10 -15.47 -21.05
N VAL A 15 13.29 -15.17 -21.59
CA VAL A 15 13.86 -13.81 -21.54
C VAL A 15 13.04 -12.89 -22.44
N ILE A 16 12.63 -11.74 -21.91
CA ILE A 16 11.94 -10.70 -22.68
C ILE A 16 12.95 -9.63 -23.08
N PRO A 17 13.21 -9.47 -24.39
CA PRO A 17 14.05 -8.38 -24.87
C PRO A 17 13.45 -7.03 -24.50
N LYS A 18 14.28 -6.11 -24.01
CA LYS A 18 13.86 -4.74 -23.67
C LYS A 18 13.25 -4.00 -24.87
N THR A 19 13.67 -4.36 -26.08
CA THR A 19 13.13 -3.82 -27.33
C THR A 19 11.62 -4.03 -27.47
N LYS A 20 11.11 -5.22 -27.15
CA LYS A 20 9.67 -5.51 -27.16
C LYS A 20 8.90 -4.61 -26.21
N ILE A 21 9.49 -4.28 -25.07
CA ILE A 21 8.87 -3.42 -24.07
C ILE A 21 8.82 -1.98 -24.59
N TYR A 22 9.88 -1.52 -25.27
CA TYR A 22 9.92 -0.17 -25.87
C TYR A 22 8.85 0.04 -26.95
N GLU A 23 8.64 -0.97 -27.80
CA GLU A 23 7.64 -0.95 -28.88
C GLU A 23 6.23 -0.75 -28.32
N HIS A 24 5.86 -1.53 -27.31
CA HIS A 24 4.52 -1.46 -26.73
C HIS A 24 4.34 -0.31 -25.72
N ALA A 25 5.39 0.06 -24.99
CA ALA A 25 5.31 1.16 -24.01
C ALA A 25 5.29 2.55 -24.67
N ARG A 26 5.63 2.67 -25.96
CA ARG A 26 5.98 3.94 -26.64
C ARG A 26 7.10 4.66 -25.89
N ALA A 27 8.20 3.95 -25.62
CA ALA A 27 9.27 4.46 -24.78
C ALA A 27 9.99 5.67 -25.41
N ASN A 28 10.10 6.77 -24.64
CA ASN A 28 10.93 7.92 -24.99
C ASN A 28 12.42 7.63 -24.68
N THR A 29 13.32 8.50 -25.12
CA THR A 29 14.76 8.35 -24.90
C THR A 29 15.10 8.19 -23.42
N GLY A 30 14.51 9.02 -22.55
CA GLY A 30 14.73 8.94 -21.11
C GLY A 30 14.36 7.57 -20.52
N LEU A 31 13.23 6.98 -20.92
CA LEU A 31 12.82 5.66 -20.45
C LEU A 31 13.77 4.56 -20.97
N LYS A 32 14.23 4.64 -22.22
CA LYS A 32 15.24 3.71 -22.73
C LYS A 32 16.53 3.78 -21.90
N ASP A 33 16.97 4.98 -21.54
CA ASP A 33 18.14 5.19 -20.69
C ASP A 33 17.94 4.61 -19.28
N LEU A 34 16.74 4.74 -18.71
CA LEU A 34 16.39 4.09 -17.43
C LEU A 34 16.54 2.57 -17.53
N PHE A 35 16.01 1.94 -18.60
CA PHE A 35 16.12 0.49 -18.79
C PHE A 35 17.57 0.03 -19.02
N VAL A 36 18.42 0.83 -19.66
CA VAL A 36 19.83 0.51 -19.83
C VAL A 36 20.58 0.62 -18.50
N ARG A 37 20.30 1.67 -17.72
CA ARG A 37 20.97 1.94 -16.45
C ARG A 37 20.53 1.01 -15.32
N GLU A 38 19.24 0.78 -15.19
CA GLU A 38 18.64 0.17 -14.00
C GLU A 38 18.30 -1.31 -14.18
N VAL A 39 18.06 -1.76 -15.41
CA VAL A 39 17.67 -3.15 -15.69
C VAL A 39 18.83 -3.89 -16.32
N ASP A 40 19.12 -5.07 -15.81
CA ASP A 40 20.03 -5.99 -16.48
C ASP A 40 19.23 -6.88 -17.44
N GLN A 41 18.34 -7.70 -16.88
CA GLN A 41 17.57 -8.69 -17.59
C GLN A 41 16.12 -8.72 -17.09
N ILE A 42 15.20 -9.04 -17.99
CA ILE A 42 13.79 -9.29 -17.67
C ILE A 42 13.46 -10.70 -18.16
N VAL A 43 12.97 -11.53 -17.25
CA VAL A 43 12.60 -12.92 -17.51
C VAL A 43 11.14 -13.10 -17.17
N TRP A 44 10.35 -13.54 -18.14
CA TRP A 44 9.04 -14.08 -17.88
C TRP A 44 9.22 -15.45 -17.21
N SER A 45 9.13 -15.45 -15.88
CA SER A 45 9.41 -16.62 -15.06
C SER A 45 8.26 -17.62 -15.08
N HIS A 46 7.05 -17.17 -14.78
CA HIS A 46 5.87 -18.03 -14.64
C HIS A 46 4.61 -17.41 -15.26
N LYS A 47 3.72 -18.27 -15.72
CA LYS A 47 2.38 -17.94 -16.19
C LYS A 47 1.37 -18.77 -15.39
N LEU A 48 0.70 -18.13 -14.44
CA LEU A 48 -0.37 -18.74 -13.65
C LEU A 48 -1.67 -18.67 -14.47
N ALA A 49 -2.01 -19.76 -15.10
CA ALA A 49 -3.27 -19.97 -15.82
C ALA A 49 -4.12 -21.04 -15.12
N PRO A 50 -5.45 -21.07 -15.34
CA PRO A 50 -6.35 -22.03 -14.71
C PRO A 50 -5.87 -23.48 -14.72
N GLU A 51 -5.23 -23.88 -15.81
CA GLU A 51 -4.73 -25.24 -16.03
C GLU A 51 -3.48 -25.54 -15.19
N THR A 52 -2.71 -24.52 -14.85
CA THR A 52 -1.42 -24.64 -14.12
C THR A 52 -1.56 -24.55 -12.61
N VAL A 53 -2.58 -23.84 -12.12
CA VAL A 53 -2.87 -23.66 -10.68
C VAL A 53 -4.15 -24.36 -10.24
N ASN A 54 -4.90 -24.96 -11.16
CA ASN A 54 -6.19 -25.61 -10.92
C ASN A 54 -7.23 -24.66 -10.30
N LEU A 55 -7.33 -23.44 -10.81
CA LEU A 55 -8.27 -22.41 -10.35
C LEU A 55 -9.07 -21.84 -11.51
N ALA A 56 -10.38 -21.70 -11.35
CA ALA A 56 -11.22 -21.10 -12.39
C ALA A 56 -10.82 -19.64 -12.67
N ALA A 57 -10.73 -19.27 -13.95
CA ALA A 57 -10.58 -17.89 -14.39
C ALA A 57 -11.80 -17.05 -13.99
N THR A 58 -11.59 -15.77 -13.73
CA THR A 58 -12.67 -14.80 -13.53
C THR A 58 -12.71 -13.81 -14.69
N LYS A 59 -13.82 -13.07 -14.83
CA LYS A 59 -13.92 -12.00 -15.86
C LYS A 59 -12.85 -10.91 -15.70
N GLN A 60 -12.36 -10.71 -14.48
CA GLN A 60 -11.35 -9.70 -14.16
C GLN A 60 -9.93 -10.26 -14.20
N VAL A 61 -9.73 -11.51 -13.79
CA VAL A 61 -8.41 -12.15 -13.75
C VAL A 61 -8.49 -13.50 -14.46
N THR A 62 -8.09 -13.49 -15.72
CA THR A 62 -8.01 -14.71 -16.54
C THR A 62 -6.71 -15.47 -16.30
N GLU A 63 -5.60 -14.74 -16.15
CA GLU A 63 -4.27 -15.27 -15.86
C GLU A 63 -3.45 -14.24 -15.07
N ILE A 64 -2.42 -14.70 -14.35
CA ILE A 64 -1.46 -13.85 -13.63
C ILE A 64 -0.07 -14.21 -14.14
N GLN A 65 0.75 -13.22 -14.49
CA GLN A 65 2.09 -13.46 -15.00
C GLN A 65 3.15 -12.95 -14.02
N VAL A 66 4.20 -13.75 -13.82
CA VAL A 66 5.31 -13.44 -12.91
C VAL A 66 6.55 -13.12 -13.71
N PHE A 67 7.04 -11.89 -13.56
CA PHE A 67 8.24 -11.40 -14.21
C PHE A 67 9.36 -11.21 -13.20
N ARG A 68 10.49 -11.86 -13.46
CA ARG A 68 11.71 -11.63 -12.69
C ARG A 68 12.54 -10.55 -13.39
N ILE A 69 12.87 -9.50 -12.66
CA ILE A 69 13.69 -8.38 -13.13
C ILE A 69 14.99 -8.39 -12.34
N THR A 70 16.09 -8.65 -13.02
CA THR A 70 17.42 -8.46 -12.45
C THR A 70 17.78 -6.99 -12.61
N ALA A 71 17.81 -6.25 -11.50
CA ALA A 71 18.12 -4.84 -11.48
C ALA A 71 19.62 -4.60 -11.25
N ARG A 72 20.19 -3.67 -12.03
CA ARG A 72 21.58 -3.21 -11.89
C ARG A 72 21.77 -2.31 -10.67
N THR A 73 20.68 -1.64 -10.24
CA THR A 73 20.66 -0.69 -9.13
C THR A 73 19.70 -1.16 -8.04
N ALA A 74 19.99 -0.79 -6.79
CA ALA A 74 19.11 -1.09 -5.65
C ALA A 74 17.76 -0.36 -5.72
N THR A 75 17.70 0.73 -6.48
CA THR A 75 16.48 1.47 -6.77
C THR A 75 16.07 1.21 -8.21
N LEU A 76 14.89 0.63 -8.38
CA LEU A 76 14.22 0.51 -9.68
C LEU A 76 13.13 1.57 -9.76
N THR A 77 13.20 2.42 -10.78
CA THR A 77 12.23 3.50 -10.99
C THR A 77 10.85 2.94 -11.36
N GLN A 78 9.78 3.52 -10.80
CA GLN A 78 8.39 3.11 -11.05
C GLN A 78 8.00 3.16 -12.54
N ASP A 79 8.61 4.06 -13.30
CA ASP A 79 8.40 4.20 -14.75
C ASP A 79 8.83 2.94 -15.52
N VAL A 80 9.86 2.23 -15.07
CA VAL A 80 10.28 0.96 -15.67
C VAL A 80 9.18 -0.09 -15.49
N LEU A 81 8.66 -0.24 -14.28
CA LEU A 81 7.57 -1.19 -14.00
C LEU A 81 6.31 -0.82 -14.80
N ARG A 82 5.98 0.47 -14.86
CA ARG A 82 4.84 1.00 -15.64
C ARG A 82 4.96 0.71 -17.13
N ALA A 83 6.16 0.80 -17.68
CA ALA A 83 6.41 0.47 -19.07
C ALA A 83 6.17 -1.03 -19.36
N ILE A 84 6.59 -1.91 -18.45
CA ILE A 84 6.36 -3.36 -18.58
C ILE A 84 4.87 -3.68 -18.47
N ASP A 85 4.18 -3.09 -17.50
CA ASP A 85 2.73 -3.27 -17.32
C ASP A 85 1.90 -2.76 -18.49
N LYS A 86 2.34 -1.68 -19.13
CA LYS A 86 1.69 -1.15 -20.34
C LYS A 86 1.88 -2.06 -21.54
N ALA A 87 3.01 -2.76 -21.61
CA ALA A 87 3.30 -3.69 -22.69
C ALA A 87 2.50 -5.00 -22.59
N ILE A 88 2.02 -5.36 -21.40
CA ILE A 88 1.40 -6.66 -21.14
C ILE A 88 0.03 -6.49 -20.48
N PRO A 89 -1.08 -6.77 -21.18
CA PRO A 89 -2.44 -6.52 -20.72
C PRO A 89 -2.97 -7.60 -19.76
N PHE A 90 -2.15 -8.05 -18.81
CA PHE A 90 -2.52 -9.04 -17.79
C PHE A 90 -2.02 -8.61 -16.39
N PRO A 91 -2.64 -9.05 -15.29
CA PRO A 91 -2.10 -8.87 -13.94
C PRO A 91 -0.66 -9.37 -13.83
N LEU A 92 0.25 -8.47 -13.40
CA LEU A 92 1.69 -8.76 -13.30
C LEU A 92 2.15 -8.75 -11.84
N ILE A 93 2.99 -9.72 -11.51
CA ILE A 93 3.78 -9.75 -10.28
C ILE A 93 5.25 -9.71 -10.66
N PHE A 94 5.99 -8.79 -10.08
CA PHE A 94 7.42 -8.61 -10.32
C PHE A 94 8.24 -9.16 -9.16
N GLU A 95 9.20 -10.03 -9.47
CA GLU A 95 10.32 -10.36 -8.58
C GLU A 95 11.52 -9.50 -8.97
N VAL A 96 11.77 -8.42 -8.24
CA VAL A 96 12.91 -7.54 -8.49
C VAL A 96 14.10 -8.05 -7.69
N ALA A 97 15.12 -8.54 -8.38
CA ALA A 97 16.35 -9.07 -7.81
C ALA A 97 17.51 -8.08 -7.96
N HIS A 98 18.28 -7.86 -6.90
CA HIS A 98 19.48 -7.01 -6.90
C HIS A 98 20.42 -7.44 -5.77
N GLY A 99 21.71 -7.66 -6.09
CA GLY A 99 22.75 -7.92 -5.08
C GLY A 99 22.46 -9.11 -4.15
N GLY A 100 21.97 -10.23 -4.69
CA GLY A 100 21.62 -11.45 -3.92
C GLY A 100 20.36 -11.32 -3.06
N ARG A 101 19.61 -10.22 -3.22
CA ARG A 101 18.31 -10.02 -2.58
C ARG A 101 17.22 -9.90 -3.63
N VAL A 102 16.00 -10.23 -3.23
CA VAL A 102 14.81 -10.12 -4.07
C VAL A 102 13.67 -9.49 -3.27
N ARG A 103 12.82 -8.73 -3.95
CA ARG A 103 11.57 -8.21 -3.41
C ARG A 103 10.45 -8.42 -4.41
N LEU A 104 9.23 -8.61 -3.89
CA LEU A 104 8.03 -8.59 -4.71
C LEU A 104 7.59 -7.14 -4.96
N ALA A 105 7.12 -6.87 -6.17
CA ALA A 105 6.45 -5.64 -6.52
C ALA A 105 5.26 -5.96 -7.42
N ALA A 106 4.12 -5.30 -7.23
CA ALA A 106 2.97 -5.46 -8.10
C ALA A 106 2.12 -4.20 -8.05
N ALA A 107 1.37 -3.94 -9.12
CA ALA A 107 0.36 -2.89 -9.14
C ALA A 107 -1.02 -3.55 -9.26
N TYR A 108 -1.98 -3.06 -8.47
CA TYR A 108 -3.36 -3.47 -8.69
C TYR A 108 -3.88 -2.85 -9.99
N LYS A 109 -4.33 -3.71 -10.90
CA LYS A 109 -4.96 -3.32 -12.15
C LYS A 109 -6.46 -3.41 -11.95
N ARG A 110 -7.15 -2.28 -12.04
CA ARG A 110 -8.62 -2.24 -12.04
C ARG A 110 -9.13 -1.82 -13.43
N PRO A 111 -10.30 -2.29 -13.87
CA PRO A 111 -10.98 -1.67 -14.99
C PRO A 111 -11.23 -0.19 -14.67
N SER A 112 -10.98 0.71 -15.62
CA SER A 112 -11.22 2.14 -15.42
C SER A 112 -12.70 2.39 -15.19
N GLU A 113 -13.04 3.15 -14.15
CA GLU A 113 -14.42 3.62 -13.91
C GLU A 113 -14.93 4.54 -15.03
N ALA A 114 -14.03 5.18 -15.78
CA ALA A 114 -14.37 6.09 -16.87
C ALA A 114 -14.43 5.39 -18.25
N ASP A 115 -13.79 4.23 -18.40
CA ASP A 115 -13.70 3.51 -19.68
C ASP A 115 -13.40 2.04 -19.42
N SER A 116 -14.43 1.19 -19.42
CA SER A 116 -14.30 -0.25 -19.13
C SER A 116 -13.37 -1.00 -20.09
N ALA A 117 -12.97 -0.41 -21.23
CA ALA A 117 -11.97 -0.97 -22.14
C ALA A 117 -10.52 -0.64 -21.73
N ARG A 118 -10.29 0.22 -20.74
CA ARG A 118 -8.96 0.64 -20.27
C ARG A 118 -8.69 0.14 -18.86
N TRP A 119 -7.52 -0.46 -18.67
CA TRP A 119 -7.01 -0.81 -17.35
C TRP A 119 -6.34 0.40 -16.69
N VAL A 120 -6.77 0.75 -15.48
CA VAL A 120 -6.05 1.69 -14.62
C VAL A 120 -5.08 0.89 -13.77
N VAL A 121 -3.80 1.05 -14.06
CA VAL A 121 -2.72 0.57 -13.21
C VAL A 121 -2.59 1.53 -12.03
N GLY A 122 -2.90 1.05 -10.83
CA GLY A 122 -2.71 1.80 -9.58
C GLY A 122 -1.23 2.07 -9.28
N ASP A 123 -0.95 2.56 -8.07
CA ASP A 123 0.42 2.69 -7.60
C ASP A 123 1.06 1.30 -7.38
N TYR A 124 2.40 1.25 -7.49
CA TYR A 124 3.13 0.02 -7.27
C TYR A 124 3.34 -0.19 -5.77
N PHE A 125 3.00 -1.40 -5.33
CA PHE A 125 3.24 -1.84 -3.97
C PHE A 125 4.52 -2.67 -3.92
N HIS A 126 5.37 -2.38 -2.94
CA HIS A 126 6.67 -3.04 -2.78
C HIS A 126 6.78 -3.82 -1.47
N GLY A 127 7.23 -5.06 -1.60
CA GLY A 127 7.62 -5.91 -0.49
C GLY A 127 8.94 -5.49 0.15
N ASN A 128 9.35 -6.21 1.19
CA ASN A 128 10.70 -6.07 1.76
C ASN A 128 11.73 -6.74 0.85
N TRP A 129 12.97 -6.25 0.91
CA TRP A 129 14.10 -6.99 0.38
C TRP A 129 14.35 -8.21 1.27
N LEU A 130 14.32 -9.38 0.67
CA LEU A 130 14.62 -10.66 1.30
C LEU A 130 15.85 -11.27 0.61
N PRO A 131 16.64 -12.09 1.31
CA PRO A 131 17.65 -12.93 0.66
C PRO A 131 17.01 -13.76 -0.47
N GLU A 132 17.72 -13.96 -1.57
CA GLU A 132 17.19 -14.71 -2.70
C GLU A 132 16.90 -16.19 -2.38
N ASP A 133 17.68 -16.75 -1.46
CA ASP A 133 17.57 -18.08 -0.88
C ASP A 133 16.60 -18.15 0.30
N ALA A 134 15.91 -17.05 0.63
CA ALA A 134 14.92 -17.03 1.70
C ALA A 134 13.82 -18.07 1.43
N ALA A 135 13.32 -18.68 2.52
CA ALA A 135 12.25 -19.65 2.47
C ALA A 135 11.04 -19.11 1.70
N ARG A 136 10.64 -19.85 0.67
CA ARG A 136 9.48 -19.54 -0.16
C ARG A 136 8.25 -20.23 0.42
N ALA A 137 7.16 -19.49 0.53
CA ALA A 137 5.88 -20.00 0.98
C ALA A 137 5.11 -20.58 -0.23
N PRO A 138 4.26 -21.60 -0.03
CA PRO A 138 3.35 -22.05 -1.07
C PRO A 138 2.36 -20.92 -1.45
N LEU A 139 1.70 -21.06 -2.60
CA LEU A 139 0.63 -20.13 -2.96
C LEU A 139 -0.49 -20.13 -1.92
N PRO A 140 -1.09 -18.97 -1.64
CA PRO A 140 -2.24 -18.91 -0.77
C PRO A 140 -3.41 -19.69 -1.37
N VAL A 141 -4.17 -20.36 -0.50
CA VAL A 141 -5.38 -21.06 -0.92
C VAL A 141 -6.40 -20.04 -1.41
N ALA A 142 -6.92 -20.25 -2.62
CA ALA A 142 -7.89 -19.39 -3.27
C ALA A 142 -8.96 -20.21 -3.97
N LEU A 143 -10.15 -19.65 -4.11
CA LEU A 143 -11.28 -20.31 -4.77
C LEU A 143 -11.29 -20.11 -6.29
N ASN A 144 -10.62 -19.06 -6.78
CA ASN A 144 -10.53 -18.69 -8.19
C ASN A 144 -9.33 -17.76 -8.42
N MET A 145 -9.05 -17.46 -9.68
CA MET A 145 -7.92 -16.60 -10.09
C MET A 145 -8.01 -15.17 -9.54
N GLY A 146 -9.21 -14.61 -9.40
CA GLY A 146 -9.42 -13.29 -8.79
C GLY A 146 -9.01 -13.29 -7.33
N ALA A 147 -9.53 -14.24 -6.54
CA ALA A 147 -9.18 -14.40 -5.14
C ALA A 147 -7.68 -14.67 -4.94
N LEU A 148 -7.05 -15.45 -5.83
CA LEU A 148 -5.60 -15.68 -5.79
C LEU A 148 -4.84 -14.36 -5.97
N TYR A 149 -5.21 -13.56 -6.97
CA TYR A 149 -4.59 -12.27 -7.23
C TYR A 149 -4.71 -11.33 -6.03
N GLU A 150 -5.90 -11.24 -5.43
CA GLU A 150 -6.13 -10.40 -4.26
C GLU A 150 -5.27 -10.83 -3.06
N ARG A 151 -5.20 -12.13 -2.78
CA ARG A 151 -4.38 -12.70 -1.70
C ARG A 151 -2.88 -12.48 -1.91
N LEU A 152 -2.42 -12.43 -3.15
CA LEU A 152 -1.02 -12.12 -3.48
C LEU A 152 -0.70 -10.63 -3.26
N LEU A 153 -1.66 -9.73 -3.51
CA LEU A 153 -1.50 -8.28 -3.35
C LEU A 153 -1.69 -7.80 -1.91
N GLU A 154 -2.57 -8.44 -1.15
CA GLU A 154 -2.92 -8.03 0.21
C GLU A 154 -1.70 -7.81 1.12
N PRO A 155 -0.69 -8.71 1.18
CA PRO A 155 0.51 -8.49 1.97
C PRO A 155 1.38 -7.33 1.47
N LEU A 156 1.36 -7.03 0.16
CA LEU A 156 2.11 -5.91 -0.43
C LEU A 156 1.49 -4.58 -0.01
N VAL A 157 0.17 -4.46 -0.12
CA VAL A 157 -0.58 -3.27 0.27
C VAL A 157 -0.44 -3.04 1.77
N ALA A 158 -0.71 -4.05 2.59
CA ALA A 158 -0.59 -3.95 4.04
C ALA A 158 0.84 -3.57 4.48
N GLY A 159 1.85 -4.21 3.89
CA GLY A 159 3.25 -3.94 4.19
C GLY A 159 3.70 -2.54 3.81
N GLN A 160 3.21 -1.99 2.69
CA GLN A 160 3.53 -0.62 2.29
C GLN A 160 2.81 0.42 3.16
N THR A 161 1.51 0.22 3.41
CA THR A 161 0.72 1.11 4.29
C THR A 161 1.32 1.19 5.69
N ALA A 162 1.73 0.06 6.28
CA ALA A 162 2.36 0.02 7.60
C ALA A 162 3.72 0.76 7.65
N ARG A 163 4.45 0.89 6.55
CA ARG A 163 5.69 1.68 6.50
C ARG A 163 5.43 3.18 6.42
N LEU A 164 4.37 3.57 5.73
CA LEU A 164 3.96 4.98 5.62
C LEU A 164 3.37 5.49 6.94
N VAL A 165 2.83 4.60 7.77
CA VAL A 165 2.29 4.92 9.09
C VAL A 165 2.93 4.00 10.16
N PRO A 166 4.06 4.38 10.77
CA PRO A 166 4.71 3.59 11.82
C PRO A 166 3.77 3.45 13.03
N GLY A 167 3.28 2.24 13.30
CA GLY A 167 2.42 1.95 14.45
C GLY A 167 1.34 0.88 14.23
N MET A 168 1.02 0.51 12.99
CA MET A 168 -0.07 -0.43 12.66
C MET A 168 0.42 -1.80 12.16
N GLY A 169 1.62 -2.21 12.57
CA GLY A 169 2.24 -3.48 12.19
C GLY A 169 1.77 -4.67 13.02
N LYS A 170 0.46 -4.90 13.15
CA LYS A 170 -0.06 -6.22 13.54
C LYS A 170 -1.20 -6.55 12.57
N ALA A 171 -0.89 -7.45 11.64
CA ALA A 171 -1.94 -8.21 10.97
C ALA A 171 -2.85 -8.79 12.06
N PRO A 172 -4.19 -8.70 11.94
CA PRO A 172 -5.05 -9.59 12.69
C PRO A 172 -4.71 -10.99 12.16
N GLN A 173 -3.91 -11.73 12.94
CA GLN A 173 -4.00 -13.18 12.94
C GLN A 173 -5.40 -13.42 13.51
N THR A 174 -6.42 -13.55 12.67
CA THR A 174 -7.74 -14.00 13.16
C THR A 174 -7.63 -15.50 13.39
N PRO A 175 -7.67 -15.99 14.64
CA PRO A 175 -8.06 -17.35 14.88
C PRO A 175 -9.52 -17.47 14.43
N PHE A 176 -9.90 -18.64 13.91
CA PHE A 176 -11.28 -18.99 13.64
C PHE A 176 -12.19 -18.64 14.84
N THR A 177 -13.04 -17.62 14.68
CA THR A 177 -14.27 -17.47 15.47
C THR A 177 -15.36 -16.94 14.57
N SER A 178 -16.31 -17.81 14.27
CA SER A 178 -17.61 -17.51 13.70
C SER A 178 -18.43 -16.65 14.67
N ALA A 179 -18.75 -15.41 14.28
CA ALA A 179 -20.03 -14.73 14.49
C ALA A 179 -19.86 -13.22 14.22
N GLU A 180 -20.83 -12.67 13.49
CA GLU A 180 -21.13 -11.24 13.28
C GLU A 180 -20.27 -10.47 12.26
N ALA A 181 -20.98 -9.85 11.32
CA ALA A 181 -20.49 -9.31 10.07
C ALA A 181 -19.77 -7.96 10.24
N GLU A 182 -18.50 -7.98 10.63
CA GLU A 182 -17.56 -6.98 10.14
C GLU A 182 -17.36 -7.28 8.66
N ARG A 183 -17.85 -6.44 7.73
CA ARG A 183 -17.44 -6.58 6.33
C ARG A 183 -15.91 -6.44 6.31
N PRO A 184 -15.12 -7.49 6.01
CA PRO A 184 -13.70 -7.29 5.81
C PRO A 184 -13.58 -6.28 4.67
N MET A 185 -12.88 -5.16 4.91
CA MET A 185 -12.65 -4.15 3.88
C MET A 185 -12.22 -4.85 2.59
N SER A 186 -12.93 -4.57 1.51
CA SER A 186 -12.59 -5.09 0.19
C SER A 186 -11.17 -4.67 -0.17
N LEU A 187 -10.50 -5.44 -1.03
CA LEU A 187 -9.16 -5.07 -1.49
C LEU A 187 -9.16 -3.67 -2.13
N GLU A 188 -10.24 -3.31 -2.84
CA GLU A 188 -10.40 -2.00 -3.46
C GLU A 188 -10.40 -0.87 -2.44
N GLU A 189 -11.15 -1.01 -1.35
CA GLU A 189 -11.18 -0.03 -0.26
C GLU A 189 -9.80 0.11 0.40
N ARG A 190 -9.09 -1.00 0.61
CA ARG A 190 -7.73 -0.99 1.18
C ARG A 190 -6.72 -0.32 0.27
N ILE A 191 -6.84 -0.50 -1.04
CA ILE A 191 -6.00 0.17 -2.04
C ILE A 191 -6.31 1.66 -2.11
N ALA A 192 -7.59 2.03 -2.14
CA ALA A 192 -8.01 3.43 -2.11
C ALA A 192 -7.48 4.14 -0.86
N GLN A 193 -7.54 3.48 0.29
CA GLN A 193 -6.98 3.96 1.54
C GLN A 193 -5.45 4.09 1.47
N ALA A 194 -4.74 3.05 1.00
CA ALA A 194 -3.29 3.09 0.86
C ALA A 194 -2.84 4.25 -0.04
N GLY A 195 -3.53 4.48 -1.17
CA GLY A 195 -3.26 5.61 -2.05
C GLY A 195 -3.57 6.98 -1.42
N ALA A 196 -4.63 7.08 -0.61
CA ALA A 196 -4.92 8.31 0.14
C ALA A 196 -3.85 8.63 1.19
N ILE A 197 -3.42 7.61 1.94
CA ILE A 197 -2.34 7.70 2.93
C ILE A 197 -1.03 8.13 2.23
N GLU A 198 -0.70 7.54 1.08
CA GLU A 198 0.51 7.90 0.35
C GLU A 198 0.50 9.36 -0.13
N ARG A 199 -0.61 9.81 -0.72
CA ARG A 199 -0.76 11.23 -1.15
C ARG A 199 -0.57 12.18 0.03
N GLN A 200 -1.19 11.87 1.16
CA GLN A 200 -1.09 12.69 2.36
C GLN A 200 0.31 12.66 2.98
N ALA A 201 0.99 11.51 2.97
CA ALA A 201 2.37 11.38 3.42
C ALA A 201 3.34 12.21 2.57
N ARG A 202 3.17 12.20 1.23
CA ARG A 202 3.95 13.05 0.30
C ARG A 202 3.72 14.54 0.59
N GLU A 203 2.50 14.93 0.92
CA GLU A 203 2.19 16.31 1.29
C GLU A 203 2.86 16.72 2.61
N VAL A 204 2.85 15.84 3.62
CA VAL A 204 3.57 16.05 4.88
C VAL A 204 5.06 16.26 4.64
N GLU A 205 5.70 15.43 3.81
CA GLU A 205 7.12 15.58 3.48
C GLU A 205 7.40 16.87 2.69
N ARG A 206 6.52 17.25 1.76
CA ARG A 206 6.62 18.53 1.04
C ARG A 206 6.56 19.73 1.99
N ILE A 207 5.64 19.72 2.96
CA ILE A 207 5.50 20.78 3.95
C ILE A 207 6.70 20.80 4.91
N LYS A 208 7.20 19.63 5.35
CA LYS A 208 8.43 19.53 6.15
C LYS A 208 9.65 20.11 5.42
N ALA A 209 9.83 19.77 4.14
CA ALA A 209 10.92 20.29 3.33
C ALA A 209 10.83 21.82 3.18
N ARG A 210 9.61 22.35 2.99
CA ARG A 210 9.38 23.80 2.97
C ARG A 210 9.69 24.45 4.31
N LEU A 211 9.30 23.83 5.42
CA LEU A 211 9.61 24.31 6.77
C LEU A 211 11.12 24.37 7.04
N ALA A 212 11.88 23.38 6.57
CA ALA A 212 13.33 23.33 6.74
C ALA A 212 14.06 24.42 5.95
N ARG A 213 13.51 24.84 4.80
CA ARG A 213 14.08 25.91 3.95
C ARG A 213 13.70 27.33 4.42
N GLU A 214 12.60 27.47 5.15
CA GLU A 214 12.07 28.76 5.57
C GLU A 214 12.79 29.28 6.83
N LYS A 215 13.49 30.41 6.72
CA LYS A 215 14.27 31.00 7.83
C LYS A 215 13.45 31.98 8.68
N GLN A 216 12.40 32.58 8.13
CA GLN A 216 11.58 33.59 8.81
C GLN A 216 10.59 32.94 9.79
N PHE A 217 10.64 33.32 11.07
CA PHE A 217 9.84 32.73 12.15
C PHE A 217 8.32 32.78 11.88
N ASN A 218 7.78 33.94 11.49
CA ASN A 218 6.35 34.10 11.23
C ASN A 218 5.84 33.17 10.11
N LYS A 219 6.65 32.95 9.06
CA LYS A 219 6.33 32.01 7.99
C LYS A 219 6.47 30.56 8.45
N ARG A 220 7.46 30.24 9.28
CA ARG A 220 7.62 28.91 9.90
C ARG A 220 6.41 28.53 10.76
N VAL A 221 5.82 29.46 11.51
CA VAL A 221 4.62 29.20 12.33
C VAL A 221 3.43 28.81 11.44
N GLY A 222 3.19 29.55 10.35
CA GLY A 222 2.13 29.21 9.39
C GLY A 222 2.37 27.87 8.68
N VAL A 223 3.62 27.55 8.32
CA VAL A 223 3.97 26.25 7.73
C VAL A 223 3.87 25.12 8.77
N ASN A 224 4.21 25.36 10.03
CA ASN A 224 4.04 24.41 11.13
C ASN A 224 2.57 24.09 11.43
N ALA A 225 1.69 25.09 11.39
CA ALA A 225 0.24 24.88 11.54
C ALA A 225 -0.29 23.97 10.42
N LYS A 226 0.11 24.22 9.17
CA LYS A 226 -0.22 23.35 8.02
C LYS A 226 0.35 21.94 8.18
N LEU A 227 1.57 21.81 8.70
CA LEU A 227 2.19 20.52 8.97
C LEU A 227 1.41 19.72 10.04
N ARG A 228 0.94 20.36 11.10
CA ARG A 228 0.12 19.71 12.13
C ARG A 228 -1.23 19.25 11.58
N ALA A 229 -1.92 20.10 10.82
CA ALA A 229 -3.17 19.73 10.17
C ALA A 229 -2.98 18.54 9.19
N ALA A 230 -1.92 18.58 8.37
CA ALA A 230 -1.62 17.51 7.43
C ALA A 230 -1.30 16.18 8.13
N LYS A 231 -0.59 16.22 9.28
CA LYS A 231 -0.33 15.03 10.12
C LYS A 231 -1.61 14.47 10.77
N GLN A 232 -2.48 15.34 11.29
CA GLN A 232 -3.77 14.91 11.87
C GLN A 232 -4.65 14.22 10.82
N GLU A 233 -4.67 14.75 9.60
CA GLU A 233 -5.40 14.12 8.50
C GLU A 233 -4.78 12.78 8.08
N LEU A 234 -3.45 12.66 8.07
CA LEU A 234 -2.77 11.38 7.84
C LEU A 234 -3.15 10.35 8.93
N GLU A 235 -3.20 10.77 10.19
CA GLU A 235 -3.65 9.93 11.29
C GLU A 235 -5.13 9.53 11.13
N ARG A 236 -6.01 10.44 10.73
CA ARG A 236 -7.43 10.15 10.48
C ARG A 236 -7.61 9.11 9.38
N LEU A 237 -6.93 9.30 8.24
CA LEU A 237 -6.95 8.37 7.12
C LEU A 237 -6.36 7.00 7.49
N SER A 238 -5.38 6.98 8.41
CA SER A 238 -4.83 5.72 8.92
C SER A 238 -5.78 4.99 9.88
N ARG A 239 -6.54 5.74 10.71
CA ARG A 239 -7.47 5.17 11.70
C ARG A 239 -8.77 4.66 11.09
N SER A 240 -9.25 5.24 9.98
CA SER A 240 -10.52 4.83 9.36
C SER A 240 -10.49 3.43 8.72
N GLY A 241 -9.35 2.73 8.74
CA GLY A 241 -9.19 1.34 8.26
C GLY A 241 -9.23 0.27 9.36
N HIS A 242 -9.32 0.67 10.62
CA HIS A 242 -9.67 -0.21 11.73
C HIS A 242 -11.04 0.22 12.19
N GLY A 243 -11.99 -0.73 12.30
CA GLY A 243 -13.30 -0.47 12.86
C GLY A 243 -13.17 0.39 14.11
N ALA A 244 -13.67 1.62 14.03
CA ALA A 244 -13.82 2.44 15.22
C ALA A 244 -14.92 1.79 16.07
N PRO A 245 -14.69 1.47 17.36
CA PRO A 245 -15.81 1.22 18.23
C PRO A 245 -16.63 2.53 18.31
N PRO A 246 -17.96 2.47 18.17
CA PRO A 246 -18.77 3.66 18.23
C PRO A 246 -18.73 4.21 19.67
N GLY A 247 -18.44 5.50 19.79
CA GLY A 247 -18.84 6.29 20.96
C GLY A 247 -17.93 6.20 22.18
N ALA A 248 -16.84 6.96 22.18
CA ALA A 248 -16.46 7.70 23.40
C ALA A 248 -16.65 9.18 23.09
N ALA A 249 -17.89 9.65 23.23
CA ALA A 249 -18.17 11.07 23.32
C ALA A 249 -17.31 11.64 24.46
N GLN A 250 -16.42 12.56 24.10
CA GLN A 250 -15.69 13.37 25.05
C GLN A 250 -16.69 14.13 25.91
N ALA A 251 -16.83 13.72 27.17
CA ALA A 251 -17.39 14.58 28.20
C ALA A 251 -16.37 15.69 28.47
N ASN A 252 -16.75 16.92 28.11
CA ASN A 252 -16.04 18.16 28.42
C ASN A 252 -15.67 18.24 29.91
N PRO A 253 -14.43 18.61 30.25
CA PRO A 253 -14.15 19.23 31.54
C PRO A 253 -14.05 20.75 31.36
N ALA A 254 -14.64 21.47 32.31
CA ALA A 254 -14.43 22.88 32.69
C ALA A 254 -15.58 23.84 32.41
N GLU A 255 -16.43 24.01 33.42
CA GLU A 255 -16.78 25.35 33.91
C GLU A 255 -16.54 25.37 35.43
N VAL A 256 -15.38 25.90 35.83
CA VAL A 256 -15.08 26.34 37.20
C VAL A 256 -14.58 27.77 37.09
N GLY A 257 -15.25 28.66 37.80
CA GLY A 257 -14.99 30.10 37.88
C GLY A 257 -16.33 30.83 37.80
N THR A 258 -16.81 31.56 38.80
CA THR A 258 -16.12 32.21 39.90
C THR A 258 -17.11 32.56 41.01
N ASP A 259 -16.58 32.46 42.23
CA ASP A 259 -17.01 33.08 43.47
C ASP A 259 -17.66 34.47 43.32
N SER A 260 -18.80 34.68 43.99
CA SER A 260 -19.11 35.92 44.72
C SER A 260 -20.41 35.82 45.53
N ALA A 261 -20.19 35.74 46.85
CA ALA A 261 -20.84 36.54 47.87
C ALA A 261 -22.19 36.09 48.48
N SER A 262 -22.10 35.91 49.81
CA SER A 262 -23.06 36.33 50.85
C SER A 262 -23.94 35.23 51.44
N GLY A 263 -23.67 34.87 52.71
CA GLY A 263 -24.56 33.97 53.45
C GLY A 263 -24.09 33.54 54.84
N PHE A 264 -23.60 34.49 55.65
CA PHE A 264 -23.75 34.58 57.11
C PHE A 264 -23.97 33.26 57.92
N ALA A 265 -22.95 32.85 58.68
CA ALA A 265 -23.11 32.15 59.96
C ALA A 265 -22.93 33.20 61.09
N PRO A 266 -23.51 33.02 62.30
CA PRO A 266 -22.99 31.98 63.21
C PRO A 266 -24.04 31.27 64.07
N ARG A 267 -23.70 30.04 64.48
CA ARG A 267 -24.31 29.35 65.61
C ARG A 267 -23.97 30.08 66.92
N LYS A 268 -24.96 30.26 67.79
CA LYS A 268 -24.81 29.99 69.23
C LYS A 268 -26.12 29.45 69.81
N THR A 269 -25.92 28.49 70.68
CA THR A 269 -26.82 27.87 71.66
C THR A 269 -27.50 28.89 72.58
N SER A 270 -28.77 28.74 72.90
CA SER A 270 -29.22 28.41 74.27
C SER A 270 -30.73 28.18 74.31
N ASN A 271 -31.10 27.20 75.11
CA ASN A 271 -32.44 26.85 75.55
C ASN A 271 -32.69 27.57 76.88
N ASP A 272 -33.76 28.33 76.97
CA ASP A 272 -34.70 28.48 78.11
C ASP A 272 -35.97 29.15 77.57
#